data_AF-A0A1B6FS73-F1
#
_entry.id   AF-A0A1B6FS73-F1
#
_cell.length_a   1.000
_cell.length_b   1.000
_cell.length_c   1.000
_cell.angle_alpha   90.00
_cell.angle_beta   90.00
_cell.angle_gamma   90.00
#
_symmetry.space_group_name_H-M   'P 1'
#
loop_
_entity.id
_entity.type
_entity.pdbx_description
1 polymer ?
#
loop_
_entity_poly.entity_id
_entity_poly.type
_entity_poly.pdbx_seq_one_letter_code
_entity_poly.pdbx_strand_id
1 'polypeptide(L)'
;DLTSQVQMAQDLHSQQVSQIEEKMLFYYDLQKRALENYVIESRGSGHYWSQVVGYLSSYYSTIAATSRDNPGDGHCSSAAYWDLFDVVNSGASAALACDQNIVNDTKYILSKVNNEFSGVNSLLPSTGNVAILSCFSQGYIFAEKTILNCFKVASSNFSVGYSDVYDSVVKDVATLLGYESNFFGNNSLPCGDSVLRRAYSRAEKVLYDLQRCLYVDSGTKYAVTTPAPVPS
;
A
#
# COMPACT_ATOMS: atom_id res chain seq x y z
N ASP A 1 29.70 -12.88 -42.54
CA ASP A 1 30.18 -11.55 -42.98
C ASP A 1 29.78 -10.50 -41.92
N LEU A 2 30.03 -9.22 -42.16
CA LEU A 2 29.71 -8.12 -41.25
C LEU A 2 28.19 -8.01 -40.97
N THR A 3 27.36 -8.15 -42.00
CA THR A 3 25.89 -8.07 -41.93
C THR A 3 25.34 -9.11 -40.96
N SER A 4 25.81 -10.35 -41.08
CA SER A 4 25.40 -11.43 -40.17
C SER A 4 25.80 -11.15 -38.71
N GLN A 5 26.95 -10.54 -38.45
CA GLN A 5 27.37 -10.18 -37.08
C GLN A 5 26.52 -9.05 -36.50
N VAL A 6 26.16 -8.06 -37.32
CA VAL A 6 25.28 -6.96 -36.91
C VAL A 6 23.90 -7.49 -36.56
N GLN A 7 23.32 -8.37 -37.40
CA GLN A 7 22.02 -8.97 -37.11
C GLN A 7 22.03 -9.76 -35.80
N MET A 8 23.04 -10.62 -35.59
CA MET A 8 23.18 -11.37 -34.33
C MET A 8 23.34 -10.46 -33.10
N ALA A 9 24.01 -9.32 -33.24
CA ALA A 9 24.15 -8.34 -32.17
C ALA A 9 22.83 -7.58 -31.89
N GLN A 10 22.04 -7.29 -32.93
CA GLN A 10 20.72 -6.67 -32.80
C GLN A 10 19.70 -7.60 -32.14
N ASP A 11 19.77 -8.89 -32.44
CA ASP A 11 18.88 -9.90 -31.85
C ASP A 11 19.22 -10.15 -30.37
N LEU A 12 20.48 -9.93 -29.97
CA LEU A 12 20.93 -10.04 -28.58
C LEU A 12 20.24 -9.00 -27.70
N HIS A 13 19.62 -9.45 -26.61
CA HIS A 13 18.90 -8.60 -25.64
C HIS A 13 17.66 -7.87 -26.19
N SER A 14 17.26 -8.09 -27.45
CA SER A 14 16.09 -7.46 -28.08
C SER A 14 14.79 -7.65 -27.27
N GLN A 15 14.54 -8.87 -26.79
CA GLN A 15 13.40 -9.16 -25.91
C GLN A 15 13.46 -8.40 -24.57
N GLN A 16 14.65 -8.29 -23.96
CA GLN A 16 14.79 -7.61 -22.67
C GLN A 16 14.54 -6.11 -22.81
N VAL A 17 15.02 -5.50 -23.90
CA VAL A 17 14.75 -4.09 -24.22
C VAL A 17 13.25 -3.86 -24.43
N SER A 18 12.58 -4.70 -25.23
CA SER A 18 11.14 -4.60 -25.45
C SER A 18 10.33 -4.77 -24.16
N GLN A 19 10.71 -5.72 -23.29
CA GLN A 19 10.07 -5.91 -22.00
C GLN A 19 10.25 -4.71 -21.06
N ILE A 20 11.42 -4.06 -21.08
CA ILE A 20 11.66 -2.82 -20.31
C ILE A 20 10.69 -1.74 -20.78
N GLU A 21 10.57 -1.53 -22.08
CA GLU A 21 9.71 -0.49 -22.66
C GLU A 21 8.24 -0.68 -22.30
N GLU A 22 7.70 -1.90 -22.46
CA GLU A 22 6.32 -2.22 -22.07
C GLU A 22 6.08 -2.02 -20.57
N LYS A 23 7.00 -2.50 -19.74
CA LYS A 23 6.84 -2.45 -18.28
C LYS A 23 7.01 -1.05 -17.71
N MET A 24 7.92 -0.24 -18.26
CA MET A 24 8.10 1.14 -17.83
C MET A 24 6.79 1.92 -17.93
N LEU A 25 6.04 1.77 -19.02
CA LEU A 25 4.76 2.46 -19.20
C LEU A 25 3.74 2.05 -18.13
N PHE A 26 3.59 0.74 -17.89
CA PHE A 26 2.71 0.24 -16.83
C PHE A 26 3.13 0.76 -15.44
N TYR A 27 4.42 0.76 -15.14
CA TYR A 27 4.91 1.23 -13.85
C TYR A 27 4.71 2.74 -13.68
N TYR A 28 4.98 3.57 -14.69
CA TYR A 28 4.70 5.01 -14.62
C TYR A 28 3.22 5.29 -14.34
N ASP A 29 2.32 4.56 -15.00
CA ASP A 29 0.88 4.69 -14.80
C ASP A 29 0.46 4.27 -13.38
N LEU A 30 1.02 3.17 -12.86
CA LEU A 30 0.83 2.76 -11.46
C LEU A 30 1.38 3.79 -10.48
N GLN A 31 2.56 4.33 -10.72
CA GLN A 31 3.18 5.35 -9.86
C GLN A 31 2.34 6.62 -9.82
N LYS A 32 1.81 7.05 -10.98
CA LYS A 32 0.92 8.20 -11.09
C LYS A 32 -0.35 7.96 -10.27
N ARG A 33 -1.03 6.82 -10.47
CA ARG A 33 -2.21 6.46 -9.67
C ARG A 33 -1.87 6.44 -8.19
N ALA A 34 -0.77 5.82 -7.78
CA ALA A 34 -0.36 5.79 -6.38
C ALA A 34 -0.15 7.19 -5.79
N LEU A 35 0.43 8.11 -6.55
CA LEU A 35 0.61 9.50 -6.12
C LEU A 35 -0.75 10.20 -5.92
N GLU A 36 -1.65 10.08 -6.90
CA GLU A 36 -2.99 10.66 -6.84
C GLU A 36 -3.79 10.08 -5.66
N ASN A 37 -3.79 8.76 -5.55
CA ASN A 37 -4.68 8.00 -4.69
C ASN A 37 -4.20 7.91 -3.22
N TYR A 38 -2.92 7.71 -2.96
CA TYR A 38 -2.43 7.61 -1.58
C TYR A 38 -1.91 8.92 -1.05
N VAL A 39 -1.19 9.70 -1.89
CA VAL A 39 -0.49 10.89 -1.39
C VAL A 39 -1.40 12.10 -1.39
N ILE A 40 -2.19 12.30 -2.45
CA ILE A 40 -3.06 13.47 -2.56
C ILE A 40 -4.39 13.25 -1.83
N GLU A 41 -5.00 12.07 -1.99
CA GLU A 41 -6.29 11.76 -1.36
C GLU A 41 -6.20 11.20 0.08
N SER A 42 -5.01 11.19 0.72
CA SER A 42 -4.87 10.72 2.11
C SER A 42 -5.87 11.41 3.04
N ARG A 43 -6.47 10.66 3.96
CA ARG A 43 -7.66 11.13 4.68
C ARG A 43 -7.27 11.66 6.06
N GLY A 44 -7.89 12.76 6.48
CA GLY A 44 -7.61 13.37 7.78
C GLY A 44 -8.21 12.60 8.96
N SER A 45 -7.78 12.95 10.17
CA SER A 45 -8.29 12.39 11.44
C SER A 45 -9.83 12.41 11.54
N GLY A 46 -10.46 13.48 11.05
CA GLY A 46 -11.92 13.62 11.05
C GLY A 46 -12.65 12.58 10.20
N HIS A 47 -12.06 12.16 9.07
CA HIS A 47 -12.62 11.07 8.25
C HIS A 47 -12.64 9.77 9.03
N TYR A 48 -11.50 9.36 9.59
CA TYR A 48 -11.39 8.10 10.32
C TYR A 48 -12.24 8.08 11.58
N TRP A 49 -12.33 9.21 12.29
CA TRP A 49 -13.23 9.35 13.43
C TRP A 49 -14.68 9.11 13.02
N SER A 50 -15.15 9.76 11.96
CA SER A 50 -16.52 9.60 11.44
C SER A 50 -16.82 8.14 11.06
N GLN A 51 -15.88 7.46 10.40
CA GLN A 51 -16.04 6.06 10.03
C GLN A 51 -16.15 5.16 11.27
N VAL A 52 -15.24 5.30 12.25
CA VAL A 52 -15.26 4.47 13.46
C VAL A 52 -16.53 4.72 14.29
N VAL A 53 -17.00 5.97 14.39
CA VAL A 53 -18.31 6.27 14.99
C VAL A 53 -19.44 5.58 14.25
N GLY A 54 -19.42 5.59 12.91
CA GLY A 54 -20.42 4.89 12.10
C GLY A 54 -20.50 3.41 12.44
N TYR A 55 -19.35 2.73 12.51
CA TYR A 55 -19.26 1.31 12.88
C TYR A 55 -19.71 1.02 14.32
N LEU A 56 -19.45 1.95 15.26
CA LEU A 56 -19.84 1.80 16.67
C LEU A 56 -21.19 2.45 17.02
N SER A 57 -21.97 2.91 16.04
CA SER A 57 -23.22 3.64 16.25
C SER A 57 -24.26 2.85 17.05
N SER A 58 -24.31 1.53 16.91
CA SER A 58 -25.19 0.65 17.67
C SER A 58 -24.84 0.59 19.16
N TYR A 59 -23.56 0.73 19.52
CA TYR A 59 -23.10 0.78 20.90
C TYR A 59 -23.54 2.09 21.56
N TYR A 60 -23.38 3.23 20.87
CA TYR A 60 -23.91 4.52 21.35
C TYR A 60 -25.43 4.47 21.55
N SER A 61 -26.16 3.86 20.61
CA SER A 61 -27.61 3.69 20.71
C SER A 61 -28.01 2.83 21.91
N THR A 62 -27.22 1.78 22.21
CA THR A 62 -27.43 0.90 23.36
C THR A 62 -27.21 1.62 24.68
N ILE A 63 -26.13 2.42 24.80
CA ILE A 63 -25.86 3.24 25.99
C ILE A 63 -26.99 4.26 26.21
N ALA A 64 -27.43 4.93 25.14
CA ALA A 64 -28.51 5.91 25.21
C ALA A 64 -29.86 5.29 25.61
N ALA A 65 -30.20 4.12 25.06
CA ALA A 65 -31.39 3.38 25.47
C ALA A 65 -31.33 3.00 26.96
N THR A 66 -30.21 2.42 27.37
CA THR A 66 -29.97 2.03 28.77
C THR A 66 -30.09 3.22 29.73
N SER A 67 -29.59 4.39 29.33
CA SER A 67 -29.71 5.62 30.13
C SER A 67 -31.16 6.09 30.30
N ARG A 68 -32.00 5.94 29.26
CA ARG A 68 -33.43 6.29 29.33
C ARG A 68 -34.21 5.33 30.22
N ASP A 69 -33.87 4.05 30.14
CA ASP A 69 -34.52 3.01 30.93
C ASP A 69 -34.11 3.08 32.41
N ASN A 70 -32.96 3.69 32.71
CA ASN A 70 -32.37 3.78 34.06
C ASN A 70 -32.00 5.21 34.45
N PRO A 71 -32.98 6.13 34.57
CA PRO A 71 -32.70 7.55 34.81
C PRO A 71 -32.03 7.84 36.16
N GLY A 72 -32.13 6.93 37.14
CA GLY A 72 -31.45 7.04 38.44
C GLY A 72 -29.93 6.79 38.37
N ASP A 73 -29.47 6.07 37.34
CA ASP A 73 -28.09 5.61 37.21
C ASP A 73 -27.33 6.37 36.09
N GLY A 74 -27.71 7.62 35.83
CA GLY A 74 -27.20 8.41 34.70
C GLY A 74 -25.67 8.59 34.69
N HIS A 75 -25.01 8.46 35.84
CA HIS A 75 -23.55 8.49 35.93
C HIS A 75 -22.90 7.25 35.28
N CYS A 76 -23.50 6.05 35.37
CA CYS A 76 -23.03 4.84 34.71
C CYS A 76 -23.06 4.99 33.18
N SER A 77 -24.18 5.49 32.63
CA SER A 77 -24.30 5.73 31.19
C SER A 77 -23.39 6.85 30.70
N SER A 78 -23.18 7.89 31.51
CA SER A 78 -22.23 8.97 31.18
C SER A 78 -20.79 8.46 31.12
N ALA A 79 -20.38 7.62 32.08
CA ALA A 79 -19.05 6.99 32.06
C ALA A 79 -18.88 6.09 30.82
N ALA A 80 -19.86 5.23 30.54
CA ALA A 80 -19.82 4.36 29.36
C ALA A 80 -19.76 5.15 28.04
N TYR A 81 -20.45 6.29 27.96
CA TYR A 81 -20.37 7.17 26.79
C TYR A 81 -18.95 7.71 26.58
N TRP A 82 -18.28 8.18 27.63
CA TRP A 82 -16.90 8.66 27.56
C TRP A 82 -15.90 7.55 27.23
N ASP A 83 -16.06 6.37 27.82
CA ASP A 83 -15.22 5.23 27.49
C ASP A 83 -15.39 4.81 26.01
N LEU A 84 -16.62 4.83 25.48
CA LEU A 84 -16.87 4.54 24.06
C LEU A 84 -16.29 5.63 23.15
N PHE A 85 -16.32 6.90 23.58
CA PHE A 85 -15.67 8.01 22.89
C PHE A 85 -14.16 7.81 22.80
N ASP A 86 -13.52 7.33 23.87
CA ASP A 86 -12.09 7.00 23.87
C ASP A 86 -11.75 5.80 22.96
N VAL A 87 -12.64 4.80 22.89
CA VAL A 87 -12.52 3.70 21.92
C VAL A 87 -12.52 4.23 20.48
N VAL A 88 -13.44 5.15 20.16
CA VAL A 88 -13.49 5.79 18.85
C VAL A 88 -12.20 6.56 18.55
N ASN A 89 -11.73 7.40 19.47
CA ASN A 89 -10.51 8.18 19.27
C ASN A 89 -9.28 7.30 19.07
N SER A 90 -9.17 6.23 19.86
CA SER A 90 -8.08 5.27 19.73
C SER A 90 -8.13 4.53 18.39
N GLY A 91 -9.33 4.12 17.95
CA GLY A 91 -9.53 3.48 16.64
C GLY A 91 -9.19 4.41 15.48
N ALA A 92 -9.66 5.65 15.52
CA ALA A 92 -9.41 6.67 14.51
C ALA A 92 -7.91 7.01 14.40
N SER A 93 -7.23 7.13 15.54
CA SER A 93 -5.78 7.38 15.59
C SER A 93 -4.98 6.21 15.03
N ALA A 94 -5.40 4.97 15.31
CA ALA A 94 -4.75 3.79 14.75
C ALA A 94 -4.96 3.67 13.22
N ALA A 95 -6.15 4.01 12.73
CA ALA A 95 -6.43 4.07 11.29
C ALA A 95 -5.59 5.15 10.60
N LEU A 96 -5.51 6.35 11.18
CA LEU A 96 -4.68 7.43 10.66
C LEU A 96 -3.19 7.07 10.64
N ALA A 97 -2.69 6.44 11.70
CA ALA A 97 -1.30 6.00 11.74
C ALA A 97 -1.00 4.94 10.66
N CYS A 98 -1.93 4.01 10.42
CA CYS A 98 -1.82 3.05 9.32
C CYS A 98 -1.81 3.76 7.96
N ASP A 99 -2.72 4.71 7.74
CA ASP A 99 -2.75 5.52 6.51
C ASP A 99 -1.41 6.21 6.25
N GLN A 100 -0.90 6.93 7.26
CA GLN A 100 0.38 7.63 7.17
C GLN A 100 1.55 6.69 6.86
N ASN A 101 1.56 5.49 7.43
CA ASN A 101 2.57 4.48 7.13
C ASN A 101 2.48 4.02 5.67
N ILE A 102 1.28 3.73 5.16
CA ILE A 102 1.07 3.36 3.75
C ILE A 102 1.52 4.49 2.83
N VAL A 103 1.20 5.74 3.14
CA VAL A 103 1.63 6.91 2.36
C VAL A 103 3.14 7.05 2.34
N ASN A 104 3.81 6.89 3.49
CA ASN A 104 5.27 6.98 3.58
C ASN A 104 5.97 5.83 2.86
N ASP A 105 5.49 4.60 3.03
CA ASP A 105 5.99 3.41 2.34
C ASP A 105 5.81 3.56 0.83
N THR A 106 4.64 4.06 0.39
CA THR A 106 4.38 4.36 -1.02
C THR A 106 5.40 5.35 -1.55
N LYS A 107 5.62 6.49 -0.89
CA LYS A 107 6.63 7.49 -1.32
C LYS A 107 8.02 6.86 -1.43
N TYR A 108 8.41 6.04 -0.46
CA TYR A 108 9.69 5.34 -0.48
C TYR A 108 9.80 4.38 -1.67
N ILE A 109 8.79 3.54 -1.89
CA ILE A 109 8.77 2.57 -2.99
C ILE A 109 8.77 3.28 -4.35
N LEU A 110 7.97 4.34 -4.52
CA LEU A 110 7.97 5.16 -5.74
C LEU A 110 9.37 5.71 -6.03
N SER A 111 10.04 6.27 -5.02
CA SER A 111 11.41 6.76 -5.17
C SER A 111 12.41 5.65 -5.50
N LYS A 112 12.26 4.47 -4.89
CA LYS A 112 13.13 3.31 -5.13
C LYS A 112 13.00 2.81 -6.57
N VAL A 113 11.77 2.59 -7.04
CA VAL A 113 11.48 2.18 -8.42
C VAL A 113 12.02 3.21 -9.42
N ASN A 114 11.88 4.52 -9.15
CA ASN A 114 12.43 5.56 -10.01
C ASN A 114 13.97 5.52 -10.09
N ASN A 115 14.65 5.32 -8.98
CA ASN A 115 16.12 5.21 -8.95
C ASN A 115 16.60 3.96 -9.70
N GLU A 116 15.92 2.84 -9.50
CA GLU A 116 16.16 1.58 -10.21
C GLU A 116 16.00 1.76 -11.73
N PHE A 117 14.93 2.43 -12.17
CA PHE A 117 14.75 2.76 -13.60
C PHE A 117 15.79 3.73 -14.15
N SER A 118 16.21 4.73 -13.36
CA SER A 118 17.31 5.62 -13.74
C SER A 118 18.61 4.83 -13.97
N GLY A 119 18.88 3.83 -13.13
CA GLY A 119 19.99 2.90 -13.29
C GLY A 119 19.91 2.12 -14.61
N VAL A 120 18.76 1.51 -14.91
CA VAL A 120 18.55 0.78 -16.18
C VAL A 120 18.70 1.72 -17.38
N ASN A 121 18.13 2.93 -17.31
CA ASN A 121 18.25 3.93 -18.37
C ASN A 121 19.71 4.32 -18.64
N SER A 122 20.56 4.37 -17.62
CA SER A 122 21.99 4.64 -17.80
C SER A 122 22.75 3.52 -18.52
N LEU A 123 22.21 2.29 -18.48
CA LEU A 123 22.79 1.12 -19.13
C LEU A 123 22.26 0.91 -20.57
N LEU A 124 21.12 1.49 -20.94
CA LEU A 124 20.55 1.35 -22.29
C LEU A 124 21.53 1.69 -23.43
N PRO A 125 22.40 2.71 -23.33
CA PRO A 125 23.41 2.98 -24.37
C PRO A 125 24.43 1.85 -24.59
N SER A 126 24.58 0.92 -23.63
CA SER A 126 25.48 -0.24 -23.73
C SER A 126 24.85 -1.45 -24.43
N THR A 127 23.60 -1.33 -24.90
CA THR A 127 22.90 -2.35 -25.70
C THR A 127 22.33 -1.77 -27.00
N GLY A 128 21.77 -2.64 -27.84
CA GLY A 128 21.11 -2.29 -29.10
C GLY A 128 22.02 -1.60 -30.13
N ASN A 129 21.40 -0.85 -31.05
CA ASN A 129 22.09 -0.21 -32.16
C ASN A 129 23.15 0.83 -31.71
N VAL A 130 22.94 1.48 -30.57
CA VAL A 130 23.90 2.47 -30.02
C VAL A 130 25.23 1.81 -29.67
N ALA A 131 25.19 0.66 -29.00
CA ALA A 131 26.40 -0.09 -28.65
C ALA A 131 27.12 -0.65 -29.88
N ILE A 132 26.36 -1.09 -30.90
CA ILE A 132 26.94 -1.54 -32.19
C ILE A 132 27.68 -0.39 -32.88
N LEU A 133 27.08 0.81 -32.94
CA LEU A 133 27.73 2.00 -33.51
C LEU A 133 28.98 2.39 -32.71
N SER A 134 28.97 2.25 -31.39
CA SER A 134 30.15 2.46 -30.55
C SER A 134 31.27 1.49 -30.92
N CYS A 135 30.98 0.20 -31.08
CA CYS A 135 31.96 -0.79 -31.56
C CYS A 135 32.50 -0.44 -32.95
N PHE A 136 31.68 0.09 -33.86
CA PHE A 136 32.17 0.58 -35.16
C PHE A 136 33.14 1.75 -35.00
N SER A 137 32.79 2.74 -34.18
CA SER A 137 33.61 3.93 -33.93
C SER A 137 34.98 3.60 -33.31
N GLN A 138 35.05 2.51 -32.55
CA GLN A 138 36.28 1.99 -31.95
C GLN A 138 37.14 1.16 -32.93
N GLY A 139 36.70 1.02 -34.19
CA GLY A 139 37.47 0.36 -35.25
C GLY A 139 37.25 -1.15 -35.38
N TYR A 140 36.32 -1.74 -34.62
CA TYR A 140 36.05 -3.19 -34.69
C TYR A 140 35.46 -3.64 -36.05
N ILE A 141 35.02 -2.69 -36.89
CA ILE A 141 34.55 -2.90 -38.27
C ILE A 141 35.63 -3.45 -39.21
N PHE A 142 36.90 -3.20 -38.91
CA PHE A 142 38.02 -3.57 -39.79
C PHE A 142 38.62 -4.95 -39.48
N ALA A 143 38.11 -5.64 -38.45
CA ALA A 143 38.59 -6.96 -38.06
C ALA A 143 37.49 -8.03 -38.18
N GLU A 144 37.89 -9.29 -38.32
CA GLU A 144 36.96 -10.41 -38.50
C GLU A 144 36.43 -10.90 -37.14
N LYS A 145 35.11 -11.11 -37.01
CA LYS A 145 34.42 -11.57 -35.78
C LYS A 145 34.57 -10.66 -34.55
N THR A 146 35.00 -9.42 -34.74
CA THR A 146 35.34 -8.49 -33.66
C THR A 146 34.17 -7.66 -33.17
N ILE A 147 33.20 -7.33 -34.02
CA ILE A 147 32.02 -6.52 -33.64
C ILE A 147 31.13 -7.27 -32.66
N LEU A 148 30.79 -8.53 -32.95
CA LEU A 148 29.94 -9.32 -32.07
C LEU A 148 30.60 -9.52 -30.69
N ASN A 149 31.91 -9.71 -30.64
CA ASN A 149 32.65 -9.84 -29.39
C ASN A 149 32.72 -8.52 -28.62
N CYS A 150 32.99 -7.39 -29.29
CA CYS A 150 32.92 -6.06 -28.69
C CYS A 150 31.53 -5.80 -28.08
N PHE A 151 30.47 -6.08 -28.85
CA PHE A 151 29.10 -5.92 -28.39
C PHE A 151 28.82 -6.79 -27.17
N LYS A 152 29.16 -8.08 -27.18
CA LYS A 152 28.97 -8.98 -26.03
C LYS A 152 29.67 -8.47 -24.76
N VAL A 153 30.86 -7.90 -24.90
CA VAL A 153 31.58 -7.29 -23.76
C VAL A 153 30.84 -6.04 -23.29
N ALA A 154 30.46 -5.15 -24.21
CA ALA A 154 29.72 -3.93 -23.89
C ALA A 154 28.36 -4.21 -23.23
N SER A 155 27.64 -5.23 -23.70
CA SER A 155 26.30 -5.59 -23.24
C SER A 155 26.27 -6.52 -22.02
N SER A 156 27.41 -7.10 -21.63
CA SER A 156 27.48 -8.02 -20.48
C SER A 156 26.99 -7.38 -19.17
N ASN A 157 27.35 -6.10 -18.96
CA ASN A 157 26.90 -5.32 -17.81
C ASN A 157 25.39 -5.02 -17.85
N PHE A 158 24.82 -4.86 -19.04
CA PHE A 158 23.39 -4.66 -19.21
C PHE A 158 22.61 -5.89 -18.74
N SER A 159 23.03 -7.10 -19.12
CA SER A 159 22.31 -8.33 -18.74
C SER A 159 22.26 -8.56 -17.23
N VAL A 160 23.38 -8.32 -16.53
CA VAL A 160 23.47 -8.51 -15.07
C VAL A 160 22.73 -7.38 -14.33
N GLY A 161 22.96 -6.13 -14.74
CA GLY A 161 22.26 -4.99 -14.14
C GLY A 161 20.75 -5.05 -14.35
N TYR A 162 20.31 -5.58 -15.50
CA TYR A 162 18.88 -5.74 -15.79
C TYR A 162 18.22 -6.76 -14.87
N SER A 163 18.77 -7.96 -14.68
CA SER A 163 18.11 -9.00 -13.89
C SER A 163 17.91 -8.59 -12.43
N ASP A 164 18.95 -8.04 -11.82
CA ASP A 164 18.91 -7.64 -10.40
C ASP A 164 17.92 -6.50 -10.17
N VAL A 165 17.89 -5.52 -11.08
CA VAL A 165 16.95 -4.40 -11.02
C VAL A 165 15.53 -4.87 -11.30
N TYR A 166 15.35 -5.73 -12.31
CA TYR A 166 14.03 -6.20 -12.71
C TYR A 166 13.32 -6.95 -11.58
N ASP A 167 14.00 -7.87 -10.89
CA ASP A 167 13.40 -8.63 -9.80
C ASP A 167 13.03 -7.72 -8.61
N SER A 168 13.86 -6.71 -8.32
CA SER A 168 13.57 -5.70 -7.29
C SER A 168 12.35 -4.85 -7.65
N VAL A 169 12.29 -4.32 -8.87
CA VAL A 169 11.16 -3.52 -9.37
C VAL A 169 9.86 -4.33 -9.36
N VAL A 170 9.88 -5.58 -9.80
CA VAL A 170 8.69 -6.45 -9.84
C VAL A 170 8.11 -6.64 -8.44
N LYS A 171 8.97 -6.85 -7.42
CA LYS A 171 8.55 -7.00 -6.03
C LYS A 171 7.95 -5.71 -5.46
N ASP A 172 8.61 -4.60 -5.71
CA ASP A 172 8.16 -3.27 -5.25
C ASP A 172 6.82 -2.88 -5.89
N VAL A 173 6.65 -3.16 -7.18
CA VAL A 173 5.39 -2.94 -7.91
C VAL A 173 4.27 -3.85 -7.40
N ALA A 174 4.56 -5.12 -7.10
CA ALA A 174 3.58 -6.01 -6.49
C ALA A 174 3.10 -5.47 -5.13
N THR A 175 3.99 -4.81 -4.38
CA THR A 175 3.64 -4.16 -3.11
C THR A 175 2.70 -2.97 -3.34
N LEU A 176 2.98 -2.11 -4.32
CA LEU A 176 2.10 -0.98 -4.69
C LEU A 176 0.71 -1.44 -5.14
N LEU A 177 0.62 -2.50 -5.95
CA LEU A 177 -0.65 -3.12 -6.35
C LEU A 177 -1.40 -3.73 -5.15
N GLY A 178 -0.66 -4.30 -4.19
CA GLY A 178 -1.18 -4.78 -2.93
C GLY A 178 -1.83 -3.65 -2.11
N TYR A 179 -1.23 -2.46 -2.07
CA TYR A 179 -1.88 -1.30 -1.46
C TYR A 179 -3.14 -0.87 -2.22
N GLU A 180 -3.16 -1.01 -3.55
CA GLU A 180 -4.29 -0.52 -4.38
C GLU A 180 -5.55 -1.33 -4.15
N SER A 181 -5.39 -2.65 -4.17
CA SER A 181 -6.47 -3.58 -3.85
C SER A 181 -7.02 -3.38 -2.43
N ASN A 182 -6.17 -3.13 -1.44
CA ASN A 182 -6.59 -3.03 -0.03
C ASN A 182 -7.14 -1.66 0.36
N PHE A 183 -6.67 -0.59 -0.27
CA PHE A 183 -7.05 0.78 0.07
C PHE A 183 -8.30 1.25 -0.70
N PHE A 184 -8.50 0.76 -1.93
CA PHE A 184 -9.63 1.13 -2.80
C PHE A 184 -10.70 0.04 -2.95
N GLY A 185 -10.47 -1.17 -2.47
CA GLY A 185 -11.39 -2.31 -2.58
C GLY A 185 -12.65 -2.24 -1.70
N ASN A 186 -13.25 -1.06 -1.53
CA ASN A 186 -14.44 -0.77 -0.70
C ASN A 186 -14.24 -0.61 0.82
N ASN A 187 -13.01 -0.67 1.34
CA ASN A 187 -12.76 -0.45 2.77
C ASN A 187 -12.47 1.03 3.08
N SER A 188 -13.46 1.72 3.65
CA SER A 188 -13.35 3.13 4.06
C SER A 188 -12.35 3.37 5.21
N LEU A 189 -11.84 2.29 5.82
CA LEU A 189 -10.75 2.26 6.81
C LEU A 189 -9.51 1.49 6.29
N PRO A 190 -8.35 2.13 6.16
CA PRO A 190 -7.08 1.43 6.02
C PRO A 190 -6.78 0.61 7.27
N CYS A 191 -6.19 -0.57 7.11
CA CYS A 191 -6.05 -1.57 8.18
C CYS A 191 -7.40 -1.97 8.85
N GLY A 192 -8.52 -1.79 8.15
CA GLY A 192 -9.89 -1.82 8.66
C GLY A 192 -10.20 -2.97 9.60
N ASP A 193 -9.94 -4.22 9.18
CA ASP A 193 -10.25 -5.40 10.01
C ASP A 193 -9.56 -5.38 11.37
N SER A 194 -8.28 -4.99 11.40
CA SER A 194 -7.49 -5.00 12.64
C SER A 194 -7.86 -3.85 13.58
N VAL A 195 -8.26 -2.69 13.03
CA VAL A 195 -8.70 -1.53 13.78
C VAL A 195 -10.11 -1.77 14.32
N LEU A 196 -11.03 -2.21 13.47
CA LEU A 196 -12.42 -2.47 13.82
C LEU A 196 -12.54 -3.62 14.81
N ARG A 197 -11.82 -4.74 14.63
CA ARG A 197 -11.84 -5.85 15.61
C ARG A 197 -11.41 -5.40 17.00
N ARG A 198 -10.40 -4.53 17.10
CA ARG A 198 -9.98 -3.95 18.39
C ARG A 198 -11.02 -2.97 18.94
N ALA A 199 -11.60 -2.14 18.09
CA ALA A 199 -12.62 -1.18 18.47
C ALA A 199 -13.88 -1.89 19.01
N TYR A 200 -14.38 -2.91 18.29
CA TYR A 200 -15.51 -3.73 18.75
C TYR A 200 -15.23 -4.42 20.07
N SER A 201 -14.09 -5.12 20.20
CA SER A 201 -13.75 -5.81 21.46
C SER A 201 -13.70 -4.84 22.66
N ARG A 202 -13.20 -3.61 22.46
CA ARG A 202 -13.20 -2.59 23.52
C ARG A 202 -14.60 -2.04 23.77
N ALA A 203 -15.41 -1.82 22.74
CA ALA A 203 -16.78 -1.36 22.87
C ALA A 203 -17.68 -2.39 23.59
N GLU A 204 -17.46 -3.69 23.36
CA GLU A 204 -18.11 -4.78 24.12
C GLU A 204 -17.75 -4.72 25.60
N LYS A 205 -16.47 -4.46 25.92
CA LYS A 205 -16.04 -4.24 27.31
C LYS A 205 -16.73 -3.03 27.94
N VAL A 206 -16.92 -1.93 27.20
CA VAL A 206 -17.67 -0.76 27.70
C VAL A 206 -19.11 -1.13 28.06
N LEU A 207 -19.80 -1.91 27.23
CA LEU A 207 -21.16 -2.38 27.54
C LEU A 207 -21.20 -3.31 28.76
N TYR A 208 -20.20 -4.17 28.92
CA TYR A 208 -20.07 -5.01 30.11
C TYR A 208 -19.83 -4.18 31.38
N ASP A 209 -18.96 -3.17 31.31
CA ASP A 209 -18.65 -2.29 32.43
C ASP A 209 -19.88 -1.43 32.80
N LEU A 210 -20.67 -0.99 31.81
CA LEU A 210 -21.98 -0.36 32.02
C LEU A 210 -22.94 -1.28 32.77
N GLN A 211 -23.09 -2.53 32.29
CA GLN A 211 -23.97 -3.53 32.93
C GLN A 211 -23.57 -3.75 34.40
N ARG A 212 -22.26 -3.84 34.66
CA ARG A 212 -21.73 -4.02 36.01
C ARG A 212 -22.00 -2.81 36.89
N CYS A 213 -21.81 -1.59 36.37
CA CYS A 213 -22.10 -0.36 37.11
C CYS A 213 -23.56 -0.32 37.56
N LEU A 214 -24.49 -0.56 36.64
CA LEU A 214 -25.93 -0.61 36.94
C LEU A 214 -26.28 -1.68 37.99
N TYR A 215 -25.68 -2.86 37.88
CA TYR A 215 -25.91 -3.93 38.85
C TYR A 215 -25.44 -3.55 40.27
N VAL A 216 -24.31 -2.87 40.38
CA VAL A 216 -23.77 -2.42 41.68
C VAL A 216 -24.63 -1.32 42.30
N ASP A 217 -25.08 -0.36 41.50
CA ASP A 217 -25.80 0.81 42.01
C ASP A 217 -27.27 0.54 42.33
N SER A 218 -27.99 -0.14 41.44
CA SER A 218 -29.44 -0.37 41.58
C SER A 218 -29.84 -1.82 41.85
N GLY A 219 -28.87 -2.74 41.96
CA GLY A 219 -29.11 -4.16 42.28
C GLY A 219 -29.81 -4.97 41.18
N THR A 220 -30.07 -4.36 40.03
CA THR A 220 -30.92 -4.92 38.97
C THR A 220 -30.06 -5.59 37.90
N LYS A 221 -30.43 -6.80 37.47
CA LYS A 221 -29.78 -7.50 36.35
C LYS A 221 -30.30 -6.93 35.03
N TYR A 222 -29.55 -6.05 34.39
CA TYR A 222 -29.88 -5.56 33.06
C TYR A 222 -29.26 -6.44 31.97
N ALA A 223 -30.01 -6.71 30.90
CA ALA A 223 -29.46 -7.30 29.69
C ALA A 223 -28.93 -6.17 28.82
N VAL A 224 -27.63 -5.84 28.95
CA VAL A 224 -26.98 -4.99 27.95
C VAL A 224 -26.65 -5.90 26.77
N THR A 225 -27.57 -6.00 25.82
CA THR A 225 -27.36 -6.81 24.62
C THR A 225 -26.23 -6.20 23.80
N THR A 226 -25.15 -6.96 23.60
CA THR A 226 -24.15 -6.63 22.59
C THR A 226 -24.84 -6.58 21.22
N PRO A 227 -24.68 -5.48 20.46
CA PRO A 227 -25.15 -5.43 19.09
C PRO A 227 -24.54 -6.59 18.30
N ALA A 228 -25.32 -7.21 17.40
CA ALA A 228 -24.77 -8.23 16.52
C ALA A 228 -23.56 -7.66 15.75
N PRO A 229 -22.43 -8.38 15.65
CA PRO A 229 -21.29 -7.92 14.89
C PRO A 229 -21.72 -7.67 13.44
N VAL A 230 -21.30 -6.55 12.86
CA VAL A 230 -21.49 -6.29 11.43
C VAL A 230 -20.70 -7.35 10.67
N PRO A 231 -21.32 -8.08 9.71
CA PRO A 231 -20.62 -9.10 8.95
C PRO A 231 -19.41 -8.48 8.23
N SER A 232 -18.28 -9.18 8.30
CA SER A 232 -17.09 -8.97 7.48
C SER A 232 -17.39 -9.12 5.99
#